data_AF-A0AAW1C7M1-F1
#
_entry.id   AF-A0AAW1C7M1-F1
#
_cell.length_a   1.000
_cell.length_b   1.000
_cell.length_c   1.000
_cell.angle_alpha   90.00
_cell.angle_beta   90.00
_cell.angle_gamma   90.00
#
_symmetry.space_group_name_H-M   'P 1'
#
loop_
_entity.id
_entity.type
_entity.pdbx_description
1 polymer ?
#
loop_
_entity_poly.entity_id
_entity_poly.type
_entity_poly.pdbx_seq_one_letter_code
_entity_poly.pdbx_strand_id
1 'polypeptide(L)'
;MWYENPNTEKIQQRSKELNKRLTAPVASILNCLSNLFCPILEGREKNSVSFSCHLSSSTLILHVKSELLGLPFCWDFRCVAAPLEMMSCHLLRPLMAMSLAMHSQVQELASLLLQKDAEIEDYRESGATLSLERLKTEPFKEETFLHTFETETLPQACRLGDGRLFTSNLKSLYVAVTQQQARTARKRHWAESEDFGSLNHATSQDPTEEVVDLPAAEEKTETQLLSAQHVEEAVVSSSQAQKAQMPVVKTKRKKAKGLFS
;
A
#
# COMPACT_ATOMS: atom_id res chain seq x y z
N MET A 1 14.99 5.84 7.43
CA MET A 1 14.65 5.35 6.08
C MET A 1 15.55 6.04 5.09
N TRP A 2 16.12 5.29 4.15
CA TRP A 2 17.06 5.80 3.14
C TRP A 2 16.45 5.65 1.75
N TYR A 3 16.70 6.60 0.86
CA TYR A 3 16.10 6.64 -0.47
C TYR A 3 17.12 7.09 -1.53
N GLU A 4 16.94 6.58 -2.74
CA GLU A 4 17.69 6.99 -3.91
C GLU A 4 16.77 7.08 -5.13
N ASN A 5 16.97 8.11 -5.96
CA ASN A 5 16.34 8.23 -7.27
C ASN A 5 17.33 8.85 -8.26
N PRO A 6 18.17 8.00 -8.88
CA PRO A 6 19.18 8.47 -9.81
C PRO A 6 18.55 8.67 -11.20
N ASN A 7 18.91 9.77 -11.87
CA ASN A 7 18.57 9.97 -13.27
C ASN A 7 19.45 9.06 -14.17
N THR A 8 19.09 8.98 -15.45
CA THR A 8 19.79 8.15 -16.46
C THR A 8 21.28 8.49 -16.56
N GLU A 9 21.63 9.77 -16.51
CA GLU A 9 23.02 10.24 -16.54
C GLU A 9 23.83 9.73 -15.35
N LYS A 10 23.30 9.86 -14.12
CA LYS A 10 23.93 9.35 -12.90
C LYS A 10 24.09 7.83 -12.95
N ILE A 11 23.12 7.11 -13.47
CA ILE A 11 23.20 5.64 -13.63
C ILE A 11 24.33 5.29 -14.61
N GLN A 12 24.38 5.95 -15.76
CA GLN A 12 25.42 5.70 -16.77
C GLN A 12 26.81 6.03 -16.25
N GLN A 13 26.97 7.18 -15.58
CA GLN A 13 28.24 7.61 -15.00
C GLN A 13 28.71 6.64 -13.92
N ARG A 14 27.82 6.24 -13.01
CA ARG A 14 28.13 5.27 -11.95
C ARG A 14 28.53 3.92 -12.51
N SER A 15 27.85 3.43 -13.54
CA SER A 15 28.22 2.18 -14.19
C SER A 15 29.63 2.24 -14.77
N LYS A 16 30.01 3.35 -15.42
CA LYS A 16 31.36 3.55 -15.97
C LYS A 16 32.42 3.66 -14.86
N GLU A 17 32.10 4.33 -13.76
CA GLU A 17 32.97 4.48 -12.59
C GLU A 17 33.28 3.12 -11.95
N LEU A 18 32.25 2.31 -11.69
CA LEU A 18 32.36 1.04 -10.97
C LEU A 18 32.78 -0.13 -11.87
N ASN A 19 32.39 -0.11 -13.15
CA ASN A 19 32.62 -1.19 -14.10
C ASN A 19 33.36 -0.65 -15.33
N LYS A 20 34.63 -0.26 -15.17
CA LYS A 20 35.45 0.41 -16.20
C LYS A 20 35.53 -0.29 -17.56
N ARG A 21 35.32 -1.61 -17.58
CA ARG A 21 35.36 -2.45 -18.79
C ARG A 21 33.97 -2.72 -19.40
N LEU A 22 32.89 -2.32 -18.70
CA LEU A 22 31.52 -2.57 -19.11
C LEU A 22 30.94 -1.30 -19.76
N THR A 23 30.64 -1.39 -21.05
CA THR A 23 29.89 -0.37 -21.78
C THR A 23 28.53 -0.95 -22.13
N ALA A 24 27.50 -0.53 -21.42
CA ALA A 24 26.13 -0.96 -21.64
C ALA A 24 25.18 0.25 -21.57
N PRO A 25 24.05 0.23 -22.29
CA PRO A 25 23.02 1.24 -22.16
C PRO A 25 22.31 1.12 -20.81
N VAL A 26 21.77 2.24 -20.31
CA VAL A 26 21.05 2.32 -19.02
C VAL A 26 19.98 1.24 -18.87
N ALA A 27 19.21 0.96 -19.92
CA ALA A 27 18.18 -0.07 -19.90
C ALA A 27 18.74 -1.47 -19.59
N SER A 28 19.88 -1.84 -20.18
CA SER A 28 20.54 -3.13 -19.91
C SER A 28 21.08 -3.20 -18.49
N ILE A 29 21.62 -2.09 -17.97
CA ILE A 29 22.09 -1.98 -16.58
C ILE A 29 20.92 -2.19 -15.61
N LEU A 30 19.81 -1.49 -15.82
CA LEU A 30 18.60 -1.62 -15.00
C LEU A 30 18.02 -3.04 -15.06
N ASN A 31 17.98 -3.65 -16.25
CA ASN A 31 17.54 -5.04 -16.40
C ASN A 31 18.47 -6.01 -15.66
N CYS A 32 19.78 -5.79 -15.72
CA CYS A 32 20.76 -6.56 -14.96
C CYS A 32 20.52 -6.46 -13.46
N LEU A 33 20.34 -5.24 -12.94
CA LEU A 33 20.02 -5.01 -11.53
C LEU A 33 18.70 -5.68 -11.13
N SER A 34 17.66 -5.59 -11.96
CA SER A 34 16.38 -6.27 -11.72
C SER A 34 16.54 -7.80 -11.63
N ASN A 35 17.25 -8.41 -12.59
CA ASN A 35 17.51 -9.85 -12.62
C ASN A 35 18.41 -10.33 -11.46
N LEU A 36 19.20 -9.41 -10.90
CA LEU A 36 20.02 -9.64 -9.72
C LEU A 36 19.17 -9.62 -8.45
N PHE A 37 18.38 -8.57 -8.23
CA PHE A 37 17.70 -8.33 -6.95
C PHE A 37 16.32 -8.96 -6.83
N CYS A 38 15.53 -9.06 -7.90
CA CYS A 38 14.17 -9.61 -7.80
C CYS A 38 14.14 -11.00 -7.14
N PRO A 39 14.99 -11.97 -7.52
CA PRO A 39 15.05 -13.27 -6.85
C PRO A 39 15.43 -13.14 -5.37
N ILE A 40 16.41 -12.30 -5.04
CA ILE A 40 16.91 -12.12 -3.67
C ILE A 40 15.80 -11.54 -2.76
N LEU A 41 15.07 -10.54 -3.26
CA LEU A 41 13.97 -9.88 -2.54
C LEU A 41 12.72 -10.78 -2.41
N GLU A 42 12.62 -11.80 -3.25
CA GLU A 42 11.62 -12.87 -3.15
C GLU A 42 12.06 -14.02 -2.23
N GLY A 43 13.28 -13.97 -1.69
CA GLY A 43 13.82 -15.01 -0.83
C GLY A 43 14.40 -16.21 -1.59
N ARG A 44 14.63 -16.08 -2.90
CA ARG A 44 15.34 -17.09 -3.70
C ARG A 44 16.85 -16.83 -3.62
N GLU A 45 17.60 -17.82 -3.12
CA GLU A 45 19.04 -17.69 -2.94
C GLU A 45 19.78 -17.69 -4.29
N LYS A 46 20.72 -16.74 -4.44
CA LYS A 46 21.80 -16.78 -5.43
C LYS A 46 23.12 -16.62 -4.69
N ASN A 47 23.93 -17.67 -4.66
CA ASN A 47 25.18 -17.75 -3.89
C ASN A 47 26.32 -16.83 -4.42
N SER A 48 26.07 -16.02 -5.45
CA SER A 48 27.09 -15.21 -6.12
C SER A 48 27.03 -13.70 -5.82
N VAL A 49 26.16 -13.27 -4.88
CA VAL A 49 25.98 -11.84 -4.58
C VAL A 49 26.43 -11.53 -3.16
N SER A 50 27.37 -10.60 -3.04
CA SER A 50 27.86 -10.09 -1.77
C SER A 50 27.37 -8.66 -1.54
N PHE A 51 27.00 -8.37 -0.30
CA PHE A 51 26.48 -7.08 0.15
C PHE A 51 27.39 -6.51 1.24
N SER A 52 27.63 -5.21 1.17
CA SER A 52 28.26 -4.45 2.25
C SER A 52 27.58 -3.11 2.38
N CYS A 53 27.50 -2.60 3.62
CA CYS A 53 26.73 -1.41 3.93
C CYS A 53 27.61 -0.44 4.71
N HIS A 54 27.69 0.79 4.22
CA HIS A 54 28.41 1.87 4.86
C HIS A 54 27.42 2.98 5.22
N LEU A 55 27.25 3.20 6.52
CA LEU A 55 26.39 4.26 7.05
C LEU A 55 27.25 5.43 7.51
N SER A 56 26.92 6.61 7.00
CA SER A 56 27.48 7.90 7.44
C SER A 56 26.38 8.77 8.07
N SER A 57 26.72 9.95 8.56
CA SER A 57 25.78 10.86 9.24
C SER A 57 24.58 11.28 8.38
N SER A 58 24.75 11.39 7.06
CA SER A 58 23.71 11.86 6.13
C SER A 58 23.47 10.95 4.91
N THR A 59 24.24 9.87 4.79
CA THR A 59 24.21 9.00 3.60
C THR A 59 24.34 7.54 3.99
N LEU A 60 23.71 6.69 3.18
CA LEU A 60 23.85 5.23 3.24
C LEU A 60 24.35 4.74 1.89
N ILE A 61 25.48 4.04 1.88
CA ILE A 61 26.00 3.39 0.68
C ILE A 61 25.82 1.88 0.83
N LEU A 62 24.95 1.30 0.00
CA LEU A 62 24.81 -0.15 -0.12
C LEU A 62 25.62 -0.60 -1.33
N HIS A 63 26.76 -1.23 -1.06
CA HIS A 63 27.65 -1.77 -2.07
C HIS A 63 27.32 -3.23 -2.36
N VAL A 64 27.19 -3.56 -3.64
CA VAL A 64 26.83 -4.89 -4.12
C VAL A 64 27.87 -5.36 -5.13
N LYS A 65 28.43 -6.55 -4.89
CA LYS A 65 29.27 -7.23 -5.87
C LYS A 65 28.60 -8.53 -6.28
N SER A 66 28.54 -8.77 -7.58
CA SER A 66 28.02 -9.99 -8.17
C SER A 66 28.87 -10.41 -9.36
N GLU A 67 28.47 -11.51 -9.98
CA GLU A 67 29.03 -11.98 -11.25
C GLU A 67 27.97 -11.90 -12.35
N LEU A 68 28.36 -11.36 -13.51
CA LEU A 68 27.55 -11.28 -14.71
C LEU A 68 28.33 -11.95 -15.86
N LEU A 69 27.86 -13.11 -16.32
CA LEU A 69 28.48 -13.87 -17.41
C LEU A 69 29.99 -14.15 -17.20
N GLY A 70 30.41 -14.51 -15.99
CA GLY A 70 31.83 -14.73 -15.68
C GLY A 70 32.62 -13.46 -15.32
N LEU A 71 32.00 -12.27 -15.41
CA LEU A 71 32.66 -11.00 -15.14
C LEU A 71 32.20 -10.38 -13.82
N PRO A 72 33.11 -9.75 -13.05
CA PRO A 72 32.73 -9.04 -11.84
C PRO A 72 31.86 -7.83 -12.19
N PHE A 73 30.72 -7.73 -11.53
CA PHE A 73 29.79 -6.62 -11.63
C PHE A 73 29.63 -5.96 -10.26
N CYS A 74 29.86 -4.65 -10.20
CA CYS A 74 29.76 -3.87 -8.96
C CYS A 74 28.70 -2.77 -9.10
N TRP A 75 27.91 -2.57 -8.05
CA TRP A 75 26.93 -1.50 -7.98
C TRP A 75 26.86 -0.88 -6.58
N ASP A 76 26.80 0.44 -6.53
CA ASP A 76 26.54 1.19 -5.29
C ASP A 76 25.15 1.82 -5.36
N PHE A 77 24.31 1.57 -4.37
CA PHE A 77 23.17 2.46 -4.08
C PHE A 77 23.65 3.56 -3.15
N ARG A 78 23.55 4.81 -3.60
CA ARG A 78 24.02 5.99 -2.86
C ARG A 78 22.82 6.74 -2.33
N CYS A 79 22.31 6.30 -1.18
CA CYS A 79 21.06 6.77 -0.62
C CYS A 79 21.26 7.99 0.28
N VAL A 80 20.25 8.86 0.29
CA VAL A 80 20.11 10.02 1.18
C VAL A 80 18.91 9.83 2.09
N ALA A 81 18.81 10.67 3.13
CA ALA A 81 17.68 10.61 4.06
C ALA A 81 16.36 10.76 3.29
N ALA A 82 15.45 9.81 3.47
CA ALA A 82 14.18 9.84 2.75
C ALA A 82 13.35 11.06 3.20
N PRO A 83 12.78 11.84 2.26
CA PRO A 83 11.84 12.90 2.61
C PRO A 83 10.66 12.37 3.43
N LEU A 84 10.05 13.23 4.25
CA LEU A 84 8.89 12.86 5.08
C LEU A 84 7.75 12.26 4.23
N GLU A 85 7.50 12.79 3.03
CA GLU A 85 6.45 12.28 2.16
C GLU A 85 6.70 10.83 1.72
N MET A 86 7.96 10.45 1.47
CA MET A 86 8.33 9.07 1.15
C MET A 86 8.08 8.15 2.35
N MET A 87 8.46 8.59 3.55
CA MET A 87 8.18 7.83 4.77
C MET A 87 6.67 7.70 5.03
N SER A 88 5.91 8.76 4.77
CA SER A 88 4.46 8.78 4.91
C SER A 88 3.79 7.80 3.94
N CYS A 89 4.15 7.86 2.65
CA CYS A 89 3.57 7.04 1.59
C CYS A 89 3.94 5.55 1.69
N HIS A 90 5.17 5.24 2.11
CA HIS A 90 5.67 3.86 2.09
C HIS A 90 5.68 3.17 3.45
N LEU A 91 5.53 3.89 4.56
CA LEU A 91 5.50 3.28 5.89
C LEU A 91 4.25 3.69 6.66
N LEU A 92 4.08 4.98 6.94
CA LEU A 92 3.05 5.43 7.89
C LEU A 92 1.62 5.13 7.41
N ARG A 93 1.22 5.63 6.23
CA ARG A 93 -0.14 5.45 5.69
C ARG A 93 -0.46 3.97 5.44
N PRO A 94 0.44 3.15 4.84
CA PRO A 94 0.17 1.73 4.68
C PRO A 94 0.02 1.00 6.01
N LEU A 95 0.92 1.22 6.98
CA LEU A 95 0.87 0.51 8.26
C LEU A 95 -0.41 0.86 9.04
N MET A 96 -0.82 2.13 9.08
CA MET A 96 -2.09 2.52 9.71
C MET A 96 -3.30 1.85 9.03
N ALA A 97 -3.32 1.82 7.70
CA ALA A 97 -4.40 1.16 6.96
C ALA A 97 -4.41 -0.37 7.17
N MET A 98 -3.23 -0.98 7.31
CA MET A 98 -3.13 -2.40 7.69
C MET A 98 -3.67 -2.65 9.09
N SER A 99 -3.36 -1.81 10.07
CA SER A 99 -3.91 -1.93 11.43
C SER A 99 -5.43 -1.85 11.43
N LEU A 100 -6.01 -0.93 10.66
CA LEU A 100 -7.47 -0.83 10.48
C LEU A 100 -8.04 -2.10 9.82
N ALA A 101 -7.42 -2.58 8.74
CA ALA A 101 -7.87 -3.79 8.05
C ALA A 101 -7.82 -5.03 8.94
N MET A 102 -6.73 -5.19 9.72
CA MET A 102 -6.59 -6.30 10.68
C MET A 102 -7.61 -6.20 11.81
N HIS A 103 -7.90 -4.99 12.29
CA HIS A 103 -8.94 -4.78 13.29
C HIS A 103 -10.32 -5.18 12.75
N SER A 104 -10.66 -4.79 11.52
CA SER A 104 -11.91 -5.23 10.87
C SER A 104 -11.97 -6.75 10.71
N GLN A 105 -10.86 -7.42 10.37
CA GLN A 105 -10.81 -8.89 10.32
C GLN A 105 -11.10 -9.52 11.69
N VAL A 106 -10.58 -8.97 12.78
CA VAL A 106 -10.86 -9.47 14.13
C VAL A 106 -12.36 -9.34 14.46
N GLN A 107 -12.99 -8.21 14.11
CA GLN A 107 -14.42 -8.00 14.32
C GLN A 107 -15.29 -8.95 13.49
N GLU A 108 -14.94 -9.18 12.22
CA GLU A 108 -15.63 -10.15 11.36
C GLU A 108 -15.51 -11.58 11.89
N LEU A 109 -14.32 -11.97 12.36
CA LEU A 109 -14.08 -13.29 12.96
C LEU A 109 -14.83 -13.46 14.28
N ALA A 110 -14.86 -12.43 15.14
CA ALA A 110 -15.64 -12.44 16.37
C ALA A 110 -17.14 -12.63 16.09
N SER A 111 -17.67 -11.91 15.09
CA SER A 111 -19.07 -12.05 14.66
C SER A 111 -19.37 -13.46 14.13
N LEU A 112 -18.44 -14.04 13.36
CA LEU A 112 -18.56 -15.40 12.85
C LEU A 112 -18.55 -16.45 13.99
N LEU A 113 -17.71 -16.26 15.01
CA LEU A 113 -17.66 -17.14 16.18
C LEU A 113 -18.96 -17.09 16.97
N LEU A 114 -19.52 -15.90 17.20
CA LEU A 114 -20.82 -15.75 17.87
C LEU A 114 -21.95 -16.42 17.08
N GLN A 115 -21.93 -16.31 15.74
CA GLN A 115 -22.89 -17.01 14.89
C GLN A 115 -22.75 -18.53 15.01
N LYS A 116 -21.52 -19.03 15.13
CA LYS A 116 -21.25 -20.47 15.32
C LYS A 116 -21.69 -20.96 16.68
N ASP A 117 -21.52 -20.17 17.74
CA ASP A 117 -22.03 -20.53 19.07
C ASP A 117 -23.56 -20.58 19.10
N ALA A 118 -24.25 -19.66 18.42
CA ALA A 118 -25.70 -19.70 18.29
C ALA A 118 -26.18 -20.96 17.53
N GLU A 119 -25.46 -21.36 16.48
CA GLU A 119 -25.73 -22.60 15.74
C GLU A 119 -25.52 -23.84 16.64
N ILE A 120 -24.46 -23.87 17.45
CA ILE A 120 -24.20 -24.96 18.41
C ILE A 120 -25.32 -25.03 19.45
N GLU A 121 -25.79 -23.90 19.96
CA GLU A 121 -26.88 -23.88 20.95
C GLU A 121 -28.20 -24.35 20.35
N ASP A 122 -28.54 -23.95 19.12
CA ASP A 122 -29.73 -24.44 18.40
C ASP A 122 -29.73 -25.97 18.25
N TYR A 123 -28.57 -26.57 17.95
CA TYR A 123 -28.43 -28.03 17.94
C TYR A 123 -28.73 -28.66 19.30
N ARG A 124 -28.23 -28.05 20.38
CA ARG A 124 -28.46 -28.54 21.76
C ARG A 124 -29.93 -28.43 22.15
N GLU A 125 -30.56 -27.29 21.87
CA GLU A 125 -31.98 -27.05 22.11
C GLU A 125 -32.87 -28.00 21.30
N SER A 126 -32.44 -28.37 20.09
CA SER A 126 -33.09 -29.36 19.24
C SER A 126 -32.88 -30.82 19.69
N GLY A 127 -32.16 -31.05 20.79
CA GLY A 127 -31.92 -32.37 21.36
C GLY A 127 -30.76 -33.15 20.72
N ALA A 128 -29.93 -32.50 19.89
CA ALA A 128 -28.72 -33.13 19.39
C ALA A 128 -27.72 -33.36 20.54
N THR A 129 -27.08 -34.52 20.55
CA THR A 129 -26.07 -34.88 21.55
C THR A 129 -24.72 -35.04 20.88
N LEU A 130 -23.67 -34.51 21.52
CA LEU A 130 -22.30 -34.65 21.07
C LEU A 130 -21.82 -36.09 21.31
N SER A 131 -21.40 -36.78 20.26
CA SER A 131 -20.82 -38.12 20.35
C SER A 131 -19.40 -38.13 20.94
N LEU A 132 -18.68 -37.01 20.81
CA LEU A 132 -17.31 -36.83 21.29
C LEU A 132 -17.22 -35.57 22.15
N GLU A 133 -17.23 -35.73 23.46
CA GLU A 133 -17.22 -34.62 24.41
C GLU A 133 -15.99 -33.71 24.28
N ARG A 134 -14.83 -34.26 23.90
CA ARG A 134 -13.59 -33.50 23.66
C ARG A 134 -13.68 -32.45 22.53
N LEU A 135 -14.71 -32.51 21.70
CA LEU A 135 -14.94 -31.54 20.62
C LEU A 135 -15.79 -30.35 21.08
N LYS A 136 -16.35 -30.39 22.29
CA LYS A 136 -17.09 -29.28 22.87
C LYS A 136 -16.14 -28.10 23.06
N THR A 137 -16.53 -26.95 22.52
CA THR A 137 -15.85 -25.67 22.74
C THR A 137 -16.62 -24.86 23.78
N GLU A 138 -15.92 -24.02 24.53
CA GLU A 138 -16.56 -23.02 25.37
C GLU A 138 -17.11 -21.88 24.49
N PRO A 139 -18.25 -21.26 24.85
CA PRO A 139 -18.79 -20.12 24.11
C PRO A 139 -17.77 -18.98 24.04
N PHE A 140 -17.61 -18.41 22.85
CA PHE A 140 -16.71 -17.31 22.59
C PHE A 140 -17.15 -16.05 23.35
N LYS A 141 -16.20 -15.42 24.05
CA LYS A 141 -16.37 -14.15 24.74
C LYS A 141 -15.25 -13.20 24.33
N GLU A 142 -15.61 -12.16 23.60
CA GLU A 142 -14.66 -11.21 23.03
C GLU A 142 -13.79 -10.52 24.10
N GLU A 143 -14.40 -10.03 25.18
CA GLU A 143 -13.68 -9.34 26.25
C GLU A 143 -12.63 -10.24 26.92
N THR A 144 -12.98 -11.50 27.19
CA THR A 144 -12.07 -12.47 27.79
C THR A 144 -10.92 -12.80 26.83
N PHE A 145 -11.24 -12.99 25.54
CA PHE A 145 -10.24 -13.24 24.51
C PHE A 145 -9.24 -12.07 24.40
N LEU A 146 -9.73 -10.83 24.33
CA LEU A 146 -8.89 -9.63 24.24
C LEU A 146 -7.99 -9.48 25.48
N HIS A 147 -8.56 -9.65 26.67
CA HIS A 147 -7.78 -9.60 27.91
C HIS A 147 -6.66 -10.66 27.93
N THR A 148 -6.96 -11.92 27.59
CA THR A 148 -5.94 -12.98 27.49
C THR A 148 -4.90 -12.68 26.41
N PHE A 149 -5.31 -12.13 25.26
CA PHE A 149 -4.38 -11.73 24.22
C PHE A 149 -3.42 -10.64 24.72
N GLU A 150 -3.93 -9.60 25.39
CA GLU A 150 -3.13 -8.49 25.92
C GLU A 150 -2.12 -8.93 26.98
N THR A 151 -2.50 -9.85 27.87
CA THR A 151 -1.64 -10.29 28.97
C THR A 151 -0.65 -11.37 28.55
N GLU A 152 -1.05 -12.32 27.71
CA GLU A 152 -0.24 -13.51 27.39
C GLU A 152 0.44 -13.44 26.02
N THR A 153 -0.22 -12.87 25.01
CA THR A 153 0.22 -12.96 23.61
C THR A 153 0.87 -11.67 23.10
N LEU A 154 0.33 -10.51 23.45
CA LEU A 154 0.79 -9.20 23.00
C LEU A 154 2.29 -8.95 23.26
N PRO A 155 2.87 -9.31 24.43
CA PRO A 155 4.30 -9.09 24.69
C PRO A 155 5.22 -9.84 23.72
N GLN A 156 4.77 -10.98 23.18
CA GLN A 156 5.49 -11.75 22.16
C GLN A 156 5.16 -11.24 20.75
N ALA A 157 3.91 -10.91 20.48
CA ALA A 157 3.44 -10.43 19.18
C ALA A 157 4.03 -9.07 18.78
N CYS A 158 4.27 -8.19 19.76
CA CYS A 158 4.86 -6.86 19.55
C CYS A 158 6.40 -6.83 19.57
N ARG A 159 7.08 -7.99 19.62
CA ARG A 159 8.55 -8.02 19.54
C ARG A 159 9.00 -7.61 18.14
N LEU A 160 9.40 -6.34 18.01
CA LEU A 160 10.06 -5.85 16.80
C LEU A 160 11.45 -6.45 16.71
N GLY A 161 11.60 -7.46 15.85
CA GLY A 161 12.88 -8.03 15.46
C GLY A 161 13.52 -7.28 14.29
N ASP A 162 14.23 -8.01 13.44
CA ASP A 162 14.89 -7.53 12.21
C ASP A 162 13.93 -7.26 11.04
N GLY A 163 12.61 -7.27 11.28
CA GLY A 163 11.58 -7.09 10.26
C GLY A 163 11.20 -8.37 9.50
N ARG A 164 11.81 -9.53 9.76
CA ARG A 164 11.46 -10.79 9.06
C ARG A 164 10.00 -11.18 9.19
N LEU A 165 9.44 -11.08 10.39
CA LEU A 165 8.03 -11.39 10.65
C LEU A 165 7.08 -10.54 9.81
N PHE A 166 7.42 -9.26 9.60
CA PHE A 166 6.65 -8.41 8.70
C PHE A 166 6.74 -8.93 7.26
N THR A 167 7.95 -9.24 6.79
CA THR A 167 8.14 -9.71 5.41
C THR A 167 7.52 -11.08 5.13
N SER A 168 7.46 -11.98 6.13
CA SER A 168 6.87 -13.30 5.99
C SER A 168 5.35 -13.30 6.14
N ASN A 169 4.81 -12.50 7.07
CA ASN A 169 3.41 -12.62 7.47
C ASN A 169 2.53 -11.48 6.93
N LEU A 170 3.10 -10.28 6.74
CA LEU A 170 2.33 -9.05 6.48
C LEU A 170 2.60 -8.43 5.10
N LYS A 171 3.60 -8.91 4.36
CA LYS A 171 3.98 -8.40 3.02
C LYS A 171 2.81 -8.40 2.03
N SER A 172 2.01 -9.47 2.00
CA SER A 172 0.86 -9.57 1.08
C SER A 172 -0.19 -8.50 1.37
N LEU A 173 -0.54 -8.31 2.65
CA LEU A 173 -1.48 -7.27 3.08
C LEU A 173 -0.93 -5.86 2.80
N TYR A 174 0.36 -5.61 3.07
CA TYR A 174 1.01 -4.35 2.73
C TYR A 174 0.93 -4.04 1.23
N VAL A 175 1.20 -5.03 0.36
CA VAL A 175 1.09 -4.87 -1.10
C VAL A 175 -0.36 -4.58 -1.52
N ALA A 176 -1.33 -5.29 -0.96
CA ALA A 176 -2.75 -5.04 -1.25
C ALA A 176 -3.20 -3.63 -0.83
N VAL A 177 -2.81 -3.19 0.38
CA VAL A 177 -3.13 -1.87 0.92
C VAL A 177 -2.50 -0.76 0.07
N THR A 178 -1.21 -0.86 -0.25
CA THR A 178 -0.51 0.15 -1.06
C THR A 178 -1.07 0.23 -2.48
N GLN A 179 -1.42 -0.90 -3.11
CA GLN A 179 -2.10 -0.91 -4.40
C GLN A 179 -3.48 -0.24 -4.32
N GLN A 180 -4.25 -0.50 -3.26
CA GLN A 180 -5.55 0.12 -3.07
C GLN A 180 -5.43 1.64 -2.86
N GLN A 181 -4.48 2.08 -2.05
CA GLN A 181 -4.20 3.51 -1.85
C GLN A 181 -3.80 4.20 -3.16
N ALA A 182 -2.95 3.58 -3.97
CA ALA A 182 -2.57 4.09 -5.28
C ALA A 182 -3.77 4.19 -6.25
N ARG A 183 -4.65 3.18 -6.26
CA ARG A 183 -5.90 3.22 -7.06
C ARG A 183 -6.81 4.36 -6.63
N THR A 184 -6.99 4.57 -5.34
CA THR A 184 -7.83 5.65 -4.81
C THR A 184 -7.23 7.02 -5.12
N ALA A 185 -5.91 7.20 -5.00
CA ALA A 185 -5.25 8.44 -5.35
C ALA A 185 -5.44 8.80 -6.84
N ARG A 186 -5.32 7.81 -7.75
CA ARG A 186 -5.58 8.01 -9.18
C ARG A 186 -7.02 8.41 -9.49
N LYS A 187 -8.00 7.82 -8.79
CA LYS A 187 -9.42 8.17 -8.96
C LYS A 187 -9.72 9.61 -8.58
N ARG A 188 -9.11 10.13 -7.50
CA ARG A 188 -9.28 11.53 -7.10
C ARG A 188 -8.74 12.48 -8.16
N HIS A 189 -7.54 12.21 -8.66
CA HIS A 189 -6.93 13.01 -9.72
C HIS A 189 -7.75 13.00 -11.03
N TRP A 190 -8.40 11.87 -11.37
CA TRP A 190 -9.30 11.83 -12.52
C TRP A 190 -10.58 12.64 -12.29
N ALA A 191 -11.20 12.52 -11.11
CA ALA A 191 -12.41 13.24 -10.77
C ALA A 191 -12.20 14.77 -10.70
N GLU A 192 -11.04 15.22 -10.20
CA GLU A 192 -10.65 16.63 -10.16
C GLU A 192 -10.36 17.19 -11.57
N SER A 193 -9.97 16.35 -12.54
CA SER A 193 -9.68 16.79 -13.92
C SER A 193 -10.94 16.96 -14.77
N GLU A 194 -12.04 16.27 -14.45
CA GLU A 194 -13.31 16.37 -15.20
C GLU A 194 -14.14 17.59 -14.78
N ASP A 195 -13.90 18.14 -13.57
CA ASP A 195 -14.64 19.29 -13.03
C ASP A 195 -14.14 20.65 -13.60
N PHE A 196 -12.98 20.66 -14.27
CA PHE A 196 -12.45 21.84 -14.99
C PHE A 196 -12.80 21.87 -16.49
N GLY A 197 -13.61 20.92 -16.98
CA GLY A 197 -13.92 20.75 -18.41
C GLY A 197 -15.32 21.15 -18.86
N SER A 198 -16.18 21.68 -17.99
CA SER A 198 -17.59 21.97 -18.32
C SER A 198 -17.99 23.43 -18.08
N LEU A 199 -17.25 24.35 -18.72
CA LEU A 199 -17.81 25.63 -19.12
C LEU A 199 -17.03 26.11 -20.35
N ASN A 200 -17.54 25.80 -21.54
CA ASN A 200 -17.50 26.68 -22.70
C ASN A 200 -18.52 26.17 -23.70
N HIS A 201 -19.75 26.66 -23.52
CA HIS A 201 -20.78 26.62 -24.54
C HIS A 201 -20.31 27.43 -25.75
N ALA A 202 -20.39 26.77 -26.90
CA ALA A 202 -20.58 27.29 -28.25
C ALA A 202 -20.61 28.83 -28.42
N THR A 203 -19.68 29.35 -29.22
CA THR A 203 -20.04 30.31 -30.28
C THR A 203 -19.21 29.99 -31.50
N SER A 204 -19.89 29.54 -32.54
CA SER A 204 -19.37 29.42 -33.91
C SER A 204 -19.10 30.81 -34.48
N GLN A 205 -17.90 31.03 -35.01
CA GLN A 205 -17.68 31.67 -36.32
C GLN A 205 -16.20 31.54 -36.73
N ASP A 206 -16.02 31.08 -37.96
CA ASP A 206 -14.78 30.88 -38.72
C ASP A 206 -14.54 32.11 -39.64
N PRO A 207 -13.49 32.17 -40.47
CA PRO A 207 -12.12 32.61 -40.20
C PRO A 207 -11.76 33.92 -40.96
N THR A 208 -10.68 34.61 -40.58
CA THR A 208 -9.91 35.43 -41.53
C THR A 208 -8.45 35.59 -41.11
N GLU A 209 -7.60 35.65 -42.13
CA GLU A 209 -6.15 35.52 -42.20
C GLU A 209 -5.32 36.74 -41.72
N GLU A 210 -4.00 36.58 -41.78
CA GLU A 210 -2.86 37.54 -41.62
C GLU A 210 -2.28 37.65 -40.19
N VAL A 211 -1.07 37.16 -39.84
CA VAL A 211 0.33 37.32 -40.34
C VAL A 211 1.07 38.52 -39.68
N VAL A 212 2.25 38.22 -39.08
CA VAL A 212 3.33 39.11 -38.53
C VAL A 212 2.99 39.77 -37.17
N ASP A 213 3.83 39.90 -36.13
CA ASP A 213 5.29 39.79 -35.92
C ASP A 213 5.59 39.54 -34.43
N LEU A 214 6.77 38.99 -34.11
CA LEU A 214 7.37 39.13 -32.77
C LEU A 214 7.98 40.54 -32.62
N PRO A 215 8.12 41.06 -31.39
CA PRO A 215 9.47 41.03 -30.84
C PRO A 215 9.55 40.70 -29.34
N ALA A 216 10.75 40.26 -28.98
CA ALA A 216 11.25 40.02 -27.64
C ALA A 216 11.56 41.33 -26.88
N ALA A 217 11.36 41.31 -25.56
CA ALA A 217 12.13 42.03 -24.54
C ALA A 217 11.63 41.53 -23.17
N GLU A 218 12.44 40.76 -22.43
CA GLU A 218 13.33 41.20 -21.35
C GLU A 218 12.70 41.21 -19.95
N GLU A 219 13.54 40.76 -19.02
CA GLU A 219 13.34 40.51 -17.60
C GLU A 219 12.95 41.75 -16.78
N LYS A 220 12.17 41.54 -15.71
CA LYS A 220 12.50 41.86 -14.30
C LYS A 220 11.29 41.54 -13.40
N THR A 221 11.38 40.59 -12.46
CA THR A 221 11.78 40.71 -11.04
C THR A 221 10.76 41.41 -10.13
N GLU A 222 10.59 40.81 -8.95
CA GLU A 222 9.96 41.27 -7.70
C GLU A 222 8.46 40.96 -7.51
N THR A 223 8.11 39.96 -6.70
CA THR A 223 8.08 39.92 -5.20
C THR A 223 6.94 40.74 -4.61
N GLN A 224 5.89 40.05 -4.15
CA GLN A 224 5.03 40.40 -3.01
C GLN A 224 4.14 39.17 -2.74
N LEU A 225 4.46 38.31 -1.77
CA LEU A 225 3.94 38.35 -0.40
C LEU A 225 2.50 38.86 -0.32
N LEU A 226 1.55 37.98 0.02
CA LEU A 226 0.50 38.28 0.99
C LEU A 226 -0.04 36.97 1.57
N SER A 227 0.27 36.77 2.85
CA SER A 227 -0.39 35.85 3.75
C SER A 227 -1.78 36.39 4.11
N ALA A 228 -2.76 35.51 4.26
CA ALA A 228 -3.88 35.73 5.17
C ALA A 228 -4.40 34.38 5.67
N GLN A 229 -4.04 34.06 6.90
CA GLN A 229 -4.79 33.12 7.74
C GLN A 229 -6.12 33.79 8.11
N HIS A 230 -7.23 33.06 8.02
CA HIS A 230 -8.36 33.31 8.90
C HIS A 230 -8.88 31.97 9.42
N VAL A 231 -8.82 31.87 10.74
CA VAL A 231 -9.45 30.84 11.56
C VAL A 231 -10.90 31.28 11.77
N GLU A 232 -11.86 30.40 11.56
CA GLU A 232 -13.13 30.49 12.28
C GLU A 232 -13.69 29.08 12.53
N GLU A 233 -13.71 28.71 13.82
CA GLU A 233 -14.47 27.59 14.35
C GLU A 233 -15.96 27.93 14.30
N ALA A 234 -16.77 26.98 13.83
CA ALA A 234 -18.19 26.95 14.17
C ALA A 234 -18.63 25.49 14.37
N VAL A 235 -18.80 25.15 15.65
CA VAL A 235 -19.53 23.99 16.15
C VAL A 235 -21.02 24.18 15.86
N VAL A 236 -21.64 23.31 15.06
CA VAL A 236 -23.07 23.00 15.18
C VAL A 236 -23.33 21.52 14.87
N SER A 237 -23.92 20.87 15.87
CA SER A 237 -24.49 19.53 15.86
C SER A 237 -25.75 19.47 14.99
N SER A 238 -25.90 18.43 14.16
CA SER A 238 -27.21 18.03 13.64
C SER A 238 -27.23 16.55 13.26
N SER A 239 -27.76 15.77 14.19
CA SER A 239 -28.31 14.43 14.02
C SER A 239 -29.40 14.39 12.96
N GLN A 240 -29.32 13.47 12.00
CA GLN A 240 -30.52 12.87 11.40
C GLN A 240 -30.24 11.48 10.83
N ALA A 241 -30.84 10.49 11.47
CA ALA A 241 -30.96 9.12 11.00
C ALA A 241 -31.88 9.07 9.77
N GLN A 242 -31.43 8.41 8.70
CA GLN A 242 -32.32 7.94 7.64
C GLN A 242 -32.13 6.45 7.39
N LYS A 243 -33.21 5.75 7.71
CA LYS A 243 -33.48 4.33 7.64
C LYS A 243 -33.74 3.97 6.17
N ALA A 244 -32.81 3.29 5.50
CA ALA A 244 -33.05 2.80 4.14
C ALA A 244 -33.85 1.49 4.19
N GLN A 245 -35.10 1.57 3.74
CA GLN A 245 -36.03 0.44 3.58
C GLN A 245 -35.65 -0.39 2.35
N MET A 246 -35.62 -1.72 2.52
CA MET A 246 -35.47 -2.72 1.46
C MET A 246 -36.76 -2.87 0.65
N PRO A 247 -36.70 -3.05 -0.68
CA PRO A 247 -37.82 -3.54 -1.46
C PRO A 247 -37.88 -5.07 -1.46
N VAL A 248 -39.02 -5.59 -1.01
CA VAL A 248 -39.42 -6.99 -1.07
C VAL A 248 -39.84 -7.34 -2.51
N VAL A 249 -39.20 -8.34 -3.12
CA VAL A 249 -39.71 -9.02 -4.32
C VAL A 249 -39.98 -10.48 -3.99
N LYS A 250 -41.27 -10.83 -3.97
CA LYS A 250 -41.75 -12.21 -3.86
C LYS A 250 -41.92 -12.80 -5.26
N THR A 251 -41.31 -13.95 -5.54
CA THR A 251 -41.91 -14.94 -6.47
C THR A 251 -41.42 -16.38 -6.26
N LYS A 252 -42.39 -17.23 -5.93
CA LYS A 252 -42.65 -18.65 -6.31
C LYS A 252 -41.64 -19.76 -6.00
N ARG A 253 -42.08 -20.63 -5.07
CA ARG A 253 -41.58 -21.99 -4.78
C ARG A 253 -41.64 -22.91 -6.01
N LYS A 254 -40.55 -23.60 -6.32
CA LYS A 254 -40.54 -24.88 -7.06
C LYS A 254 -40.01 -25.99 -6.14
N LYS A 255 -40.76 -27.08 -6.02
CA LYS A 255 -40.38 -28.31 -5.31
C LYS A 255 -39.22 -28.98 -6.05
N ALA A 256 -38.14 -29.33 -5.36
CA ALA A 256 -37.13 -30.29 -5.83
C ALA A 256 -37.29 -31.60 -5.03
N LYS A 257 -37.39 -32.69 -5.77
CA LYS A 257 -37.49 -34.09 -5.30
C LYS A 257 -36.17 -34.51 -4.64
N GLY A 258 -36.29 -35.42 -3.67
CA GLY A 258 -35.22 -35.91 -2.80
C GLY A 258 -34.03 -36.55 -3.51
N LEU A 259 -32.92 -36.55 -2.78
CA LEU A 259 -31.66 -37.21 -3.11
C LEU A 259 -31.22 -37.99 -1.86
N PHE A 260 -31.82 -39.16 -1.69
CA PHE A 260 -31.22 -40.30 -0.99
C PHE A 260 -31.57 -41.54 -1.79
N SER A 261 -30.54 -42.17 -2.34
CA SER A 261 -30.47 -43.58 -2.71
C SER A 261 -29.02 -43.99 -2.48
#